data_AF-A0A4Q1BZX5-F1
#
_entry.id   AF-A0A4Q1BZX5-F1
#
_cell.length_a   1.000
_cell.length_b   1.000
_cell.length_c   1.000
_cell.angle_alpha   90.00
_cell.angle_beta   90.00
_cell.angle_gamma   90.00
#
_symmetry.space_group_name_H-M   'P 1'
#
loop_
_entity.id
_entity.type
_entity.pdbx_description
1 polymer ?
#
loop_
_entity_poly.entity_id
_entity_poly.type
_entity_poly.pdbx_seq_one_letter_code
_entity_poly.pdbx_strand_id
1 'polypeptide(L)'
;MKKWKNNSQFVVFHSIFILNLLPNFFCSITLILMAYIPSWSSSEPFPTPPESAIRLFYIQRSSNANVVIYDANLTANKSLNAKNPVHTYWIRYAEKGQYQELSSVQKTLAYGLYTNKMNGEIEPSYEGYFLAYRKRKFVVKLNPQGVPIALFPINGKLQVLKRIFVSVDESKFMPSVNYIELFGKDPVSGKDVYERFKP
;
A
#
# COMPACT_ATOMS: atom_id res chain seq x y z
N MET A 1 -1.77 -99.13 -15.75
CA MET A 1 -2.57 -98.98 -16.99
C MET A 1 -2.04 -97.78 -17.78
N LYS A 2 -1.66 -98.01 -19.05
CA LYS A 2 -1.56 -97.07 -20.22
C LYS A 2 -1.35 -95.56 -19.91
N LYS A 3 -0.34 -94.84 -20.40
CA LYS A 3 0.47 -94.90 -21.63
C LYS A 3 1.79 -94.12 -21.40
N TRP A 4 2.90 -94.68 -21.90
CA TRP A 4 4.18 -94.01 -22.21
C TRP A 4 4.01 -93.08 -23.44
N LYS A 5 4.87 -92.13 -23.87
CA LYS A 5 6.35 -91.98 -23.83
C LYS A 5 6.76 -90.60 -24.42
N ASN A 6 7.91 -90.05 -23.97
CA ASN A 6 8.98 -89.31 -24.71
C ASN A 6 8.69 -87.93 -25.39
N ASN A 7 9.61 -86.97 -25.54
CA ASN A 7 11.07 -86.90 -25.35
C ASN A 7 11.55 -85.42 -25.42
N SER A 8 12.63 -85.08 -24.70
CA SER A 8 13.86 -84.32 -25.09
C SER A 8 13.74 -82.92 -25.77
N GLN A 9 14.65 -81.93 -25.67
CA GLN A 9 16.11 -81.83 -25.49
C GLN A 9 16.50 -80.41 -24.98
N PHE A 10 17.75 -80.32 -24.50
CA PHE A 10 18.62 -79.14 -24.30
C PHE A 10 18.62 -78.10 -25.44
N VAL A 11 19.03 -76.84 -25.16
CA VAL A 11 20.27 -76.18 -25.67
C VAL A 11 20.39 -74.72 -25.16
N VAL A 12 21.66 -74.34 -24.96
CA VAL A 12 22.29 -73.15 -24.37
C VAL A 12 22.33 -71.94 -25.35
N PHE A 13 22.57 -70.71 -24.84
CA PHE A 13 23.51 -69.66 -25.35
C PHE A 13 23.01 -68.19 -25.29
N HIS A 14 23.74 -67.39 -24.50
CA HIS A 14 24.37 -66.09 -24.79
C HIS A 14 23.56 -64.87 -25.32
N SER A 15 23.61 -63.82 -24.50
CA SER A 15 24.06 -62.44 -24.83
C SER A 15 23.34 -61.55 -25.85
N ILE A 16 23.26 -60.27 -25.46
CA ILE A 16 23.22 -59.02 -26.26
C ILE A 16 21.83 -58.47 -26.66
N PHE A 17 21.47 -57.39 -25.94
CA PHE A 17 21.10 -56.06 -26.45
C PHE A 17 20.27 -55.99 -27.75
N ILE A 18 18.99 -55.62 -27.63
CA ILE A 18 18.30 -54.75 -28.60
C ILE A 18 17.36 -53.79 -27.84
N LEU A 19 17.68 -52.49 -27.91
CA LEU A 19 16.77 -51.37 -27.66
C LEU A 19 15.52 -51.48 -28.54
N ASN A 20 14.33 -51.19 -28.01
CA ASN A 20 13.42 -50.14 -28.53
C ASN A 20 11.99 -50.31 -27.99
N LEU A 21 11.31 -49.16 -27.88
CA LEU A 21 9.85 -48.91 -27.83
C LEU A 21 9.22 -48.59 -26.46
N LEU A 22 9.17 -47.27 -26.22
CA LEU A 22 8.32 -46.45 -25.32
C LEU A 22 6.82 -46.86 -25.32
N PRO A 23 5.92 -46.29 -24.46
CA PRO A 23 6.11 -45.40 -23.30
C PRO A 23 5.20 -45.75 -22.09
N ASN A 24 5.75 -45.90 -20.89
CA ASN A 24 4.93 -45.82 -19.67
C ASN A 24 4.69 -44.34 -19.30
N PHE A 25 3.65 -43.75 -19.91
CA PHE A 25 3.05 -42.46 -19.54
C PHE A 25 2.33 -42.55 -18.18
N PHE A 26 3.08 -42.80 -17.11
CA PHE A 26 2.58 -42.71 -15.74
C PHE A 26 3.55 -41.92 -14.89
N CYS A 27 3.70 -40.65 -15.22
CA CYS A 27 4.07 -39.61 -14.26
C CYS A 27 3.32 -38.32 -14.64
N SER A 28 2.02 -38.48 -14.89
CA SER A 28 1.12 -37.36 -15.13
C SER A 28 0.90 -36.61 -13.81
N ILE A 29 1.33 -35.35 -13.82
CA ILE A 29 0.76 -34.26 -13.04
C ILE A 29 1.08 -34.36 -11.54
N THR A 30 2.38 -34.33 -11.21
CA THR A 30 2.81 -33.77 -9.93
C THR A 30 2.50 -32.27 -9.93
N LEU A 31 1.32 -31.93 -9.41
CA LEU A 31 1.15 -30.83 -8.47
C LEU A 31 1.62 -29.44 -8.93
N ILE A 32 1.26 -29.02 -10.15
CA ILE A 32 1.06 -27.58 -10.42
C ILE A 32 -0.37 -27.25 -9.97
N LEU A 33 -0.67 -27.47 -8.68
CA LEU A 33 -1.79 -26.79 -8.07
C LEU A 33 -1.27 -25.40 -7.74
N MET A 34 -1.43 -24.51 -8.70
CA MET A 34 -1.56 -23.08 -8.50
C MET A 34 -2.21 -22.81 -7.14
N ALA A 35 -1.38 -22.50 -6.14
CA ALA A 35 -1.82 -21.72 -5.00
C ALA A 35 -2.06 -20.30 -5.53
N TYR A 36 -3.13 -20.13 -6.31
CA TYR A 36 -3.88 -18.88 -6.27
C TYR A 36 -4.45 -18.84 -4.87
N ILE A 37 -3.63 -18.38 -3.93
CA ILE A 37 -4.16 -17.78 -2.72
C ILE A 37 -4.90 -16.56 -3.28
N PRO A 38 -6.25 -16.52 -3.28
CA PRO A 38 -6.91 -15.26 -3.47
C PRO A 38 -6.33 -14.36 -2.37
N SER A 39 -5.52 -13.39 -2.75
CA SER A 39 -5.18 -12.30 -1.86
C SER A 39 -6.52 -11.81 -1.37
N TRP A 40 -6.82 -12.01 -0.09
CA TRP A 40 -7.95 -11.38 0.55
C TRP A 40 -7.73 -9.89 0.34
N SER A 41 -8.31 -9.34 -0.73
CA SER A 41 -8.55 -7.92 -0.82
C SER A 41 -9.59 -7.70 0.25
N SER A 42 -9.15 -7.27 1.43
CA SER A 42 -10.03 -6.59 2.36
C SER A 42 -10.68 -5.48 1.54
N SER A 43 -11.93 -5.68 1.15
CA SER A 43 -12.73 -4.63 0.51
C SER A 43 -12.86 -3.54 1.56
N GLU A 44 -11.90 -2.63 1.58
CA GLU A 44 -11.91 -1.46 2.44
C GLU A 44 -13.22 -0.73 2.13
N PRO A 45 -14.11 -0.52 3.11
CA PRO A 45 -15.45 0.01 2.86
C PRO A 45 -15.43 1.48 2.42
N PHE A 46 -14.24 2.08 2.32
CA PHE A 46 -14.04 3.48 1.97
C PHE A 46 -13.35 3.62 0.61
N PRO A 47 -13.78 4.57 -0.24
CA PRO A 47 -13.22 4.74 -1.56
C PRO A 47 -11.76 5.18 -1.49
N THR A 48 -10.88 4.48 -2.21
CA THR A 48 -9.50 4.91 -2.44
C THR A 48 -9.48 5.95 -3.56
N PRO A 49 -8.89 7.13 -3.34
CA PRO A 49 -8.82 8.15 -4.38
C PRO A 49 -7.89 7.73 -5.54
N PRO A 50 -8.12 8.19 -6.79
CA PRO A 50 -7.31 7.81 -7.95
C PRO A 50 -5.83 8.11 -7.74
N GLU A 51 -4.94 7.25 -8.21
CA GLU A 51 -3.49 7.47 -8.12
C GLU A 51 -3.07 8.81 -8.73
N SER A 52 -2.07 9.44 -8.11
CA SER A 52 -1.55 10.74 -8.55
C SER A 52 -0.06 10.84 -8.23
N ALA A 53 0.74 11.26 -9.22
CA ALA A 53 2.18 11.39 -9.09
C ALA A 53 2.61 12.46 -8.06
N ILE A 54 1.71 13.39 -7.72
CA ILE A 54 1.97 14.46 -6.75
C ILE A 54 1.39 14.16 -5.37
N ARG A 55 0.66 13.04 -5.19
CA ARG A 55 -0.02 12.76 -3.93
C ARG A 55 0.96 12.40 -2.84
N LEU A 56 0.87 13.14 -1.73
CA LEU A 56 1.63 12.84 -0.52
C LEU A 56 0.90 11.76 0.28
N PHE A 57 -0.36 12.02 0.65
CA PHE A 57 -1.22 11.09 1.39
C PHE A 57 -2.68 11.55 1.32
N TYR A 58 -3.58 10.78 1.92
CA TYR A 58 -4.98 11.16 2.08
C TYR A 58 -5.54 10.69 3.42
N ILE A 59 -6.64 11.32 3.84
CA ILE A 59 -7.37 10.99 5.06
C ILE A 59 -8.76 10.46 4.70
N GLN A 60 -9.07 9.27 5.20
CA GLN A 60 -10.42 8.70 5.24
C GLN A 60 -10.96 8.78 6.67
N ARG A 61 -12.29 8.79 6.81
CA ARG A 61 -12.96 8.83 8.11
C ARG A 61 -14.09 7.83 8.17
N SER A 62 -14.40 7.35 9.38
CA SER A 62 -15.56 6.46 9.56
C SER A 62 -16.91 7.15 9.38
N SER A 63 -16.99 8.48 9.49
CA SER A 63 -18.28 9.20 9.46
C SER A 63 -18.85 9.41 8.06
N ASN A 64 -18.04 9.37 7.01
CA ASN A 64 -18.52 9.42 5.63
C ASN A 64 -17.42 9.01 4.63
N ALA A 65 -17.84 8.74 3.40
CA ALA A 65 -16.96 8.34 2.30
C ALA A 65 -16.07 9.48 1.75
N ASN A 66 -16.23 10.74 2.19
CA ASN A 66 -15.43 11.85 1.67
C ASN A 66 -13.97 11.70 2.10
N VAL A 67 -13.06 12.01 1.18
CA VAL A 67 -11.62 11.87 1.39
C VAL A 67 -10.96 13.24 1.36
N VAL A 68 -10.09 13.52 2.33
CA VAL A 68 -9.22 14.71 2.29
C VAL A 68 -7.93 14.31 1.61
N ILE A 69 -7.57 15.02 0.54
CA ILE A 69 -6.36 14.79 -0.23
C ILE A 69 -5.30 15.81 0.18
N TYR A 70 -4.06 15.35 0.26
CA TYR A 70 -2.87 16.16 0.46
C TYR A 70 -1.92 15.89 -0.69
N ASP A 71 -1.96 16.77 -1.69
CA ASP A 71 -1.06 16.71 -2.84
C ASP A 71 0.08 17.73 -2.64
N ALA A 72 1.26 17.42 -3.17
CA ALA A 72 2.37 18.35 -3.21
C ALA A 72 2.02 19.52 -4.13
N ASN A 73 2.23 20.74 -3.65
CA ASN A 73 2.08 21.94 -4.45
C ASN A 73 3.41 22.25 -5.12
N LEU A 74 3.53 21.85 -6.39
CA LEU A 74 4.74 22.03 -7.18
C LEU A 74 4.68 23.34 -7.98
N THR A 75 5.81 24.04 -8.04
CA THR A 75 6.02 25.17 -8.94
C THR A 75 6.29 24.70 -10.37
N ALA A 76 6.31 25.62 -11.33
CA ALA A 76 6.53 25.28 -12.76
C ALA A 76 7.86 24.54 -13.02
N ASN A 77 8.88 24.76 -12.19
CA ASN A 77 10.17 24.07 -12.24
C ASN A 77 10.18 22.73 -11.48
N LYS A 78 9.02 22.18 -11.09
CA LYS A 78 8.86 20.93 -10.32
C LYS A 78 9.48 20.95 -8.91
N SER A 79 9.81 22.12 -8.37
CA SER A 79 10.18 22.26 -6.95
C SER A 79 8.93 22.41 -6.07
N LEU A 80 9.05 22.16 -4.76
CA LEU A 80 7.98 22.45 -3.81
C LEU A 80 7.77 23.95 -3.65
N ASN A 81 6.51 24.39 -3.61
CA ASN A 81 6.16 25.78 -3.35
C ASN A 81 6.58 26.18 -1.93
N ALA A 82 7.45 27.18 -1.81
CA ALA A 82 8.03 27.54 -0.52
C ALA A 82 7.07 28.18 0.48
N LYS A 83 5.96 28.76 0.01
CA LYS A 83 4.96 29.38 0.89
C LYS A 83 3.87 28.39 1.29
N ASN A 84 3.51 27.48 0.38
CA ASN A 84 2.46 26.52 0.61
C ASN A 84 2.81 25.19 -0.10
N PRO A 85 3.68 24.35 0.49
CA PRO A 85 4.20 23.14 -0.16
C PRO A 85 3.17 22.02 -0.31
N VAL A 86 2.01 22.12 0.35
CA VAL A 86 0.95 21.11 0.32
C VAL A 86 -0.38 21.77 -0.06
N HIS A 87 -1.05 21.24 -1.06
CA HIS A 87 -2.41 21.61 -1.41
C HIS A 87 -3.38 20.57 -0.82
N THR A 88 -4.35 21.07 -0.05
CA THR A 88 -5.32 20.23 0.66
C THR A 88 -6.74 20.53 0.21
N TYR A 89 -7.46 19.49 -0.20
CA TYR A 89 -8.81 19.59 -0.73
C TYR A 89 -9.60 18.30 -0.47
N TRP A 90 -10.92 18.35 -0.63
CA TRP A 90 -11.81 17.19 -0.56
C TRP A 90 -12.00 16.55 -1.92
N ILE A 91 -12.17 15.22 -1.93
CA ILE A 91 -12.97 14.51 -2.93
C ILE A 91 -14.26 14.05 -2.25
N ARG A 92 -15.41 14.51 -2.75
CA ARG A 92 -16.73 14.34 -2.13
C ARG A 92 -17.45 13.09 -2.62
N TYR A 93 -16.95 11.91 -2.25
CA TYR A 93 -17.56 10.63 -2.67
C TYR A 93 -18.96 10.38 -2.11
N ALA A 94 -19.35 11.01 -1.00
CA ALA A 94 -20.73 10.94 -0.51
C ALA A 94 -21.71 11.75 -1.37
N GLU A 95 -21.20 12.49 -2.37
CA GLU A 95 -21.97 13.33 -3.29
C GLU A 95 -21.71 12.87 -4.73
N LYS A 96 -21.12 13.71 -5.59
CA LYS A 96 -20.82 13.38 -7.01
C LYS A 96 -19.34 13.08 -7.27
N GLY A 97 -18.54 12.90 -6.21
CA GLY A 97 -17.10 12.70 -6.32
C GLY A 97 -16.32 13.96 -6.73
N GLN A 98 -16.94 15.14 -6.59
CA GLN A 98 -16.30 16.39 -7.00
C GLN A 98 -15.15 16.80 -6.05
N TYR A 99 -14.23 17.57 -6.61
CA TYR A 99 -13.13 18.20 -5.90
C TYR A 99 -13.63 19.48 -5.23
N GLN A 100 -13.25 19.72 -3.96
CA GLN A 100 -13.67 20.92 -3.24
C GLN A 100 -12.60 21.44 -2.28
N GLU A 101 -12.34 22.75 -2.31
CA GLU A 101 -11.48 23.41 -1.33
C GLU A 101 -11.99 23.26 0.10
N LEU A 102 -11.06 23.19 1.06
CA LEU A 102 -11.41 23.29 2.48
C LEU A 102 -11.94 24.70 2.79
N SER A 103 -13.00 24.79 3.60
CA SER A 103 -13.44 26.08 4.15
C SER A 103 -12.41 26.64 5.14
N SER A 104 -12.42 27.96 5.41
CA SER A 104 -11.46 28.58 6.34
C SER A 104 -11.48 27.93 7.73
N VAL A 105 -12.67 27.54 8.21
CA VAL A 105 -12.84 26.84 9.50
C VAL A 105 -12.23 25.44 9.45
N GLN A 106 -12.41 24.70 8.36
CA GLN A 106 -11.81 23.36 8.21
C GLN A 106 -10.29 23.42 8.08
N LYS A 107 -9.78 24.46 7.40
CA LYS A 107 -8.33 24.73 7.32
C LYS A 107 -7.77 24.96 8.72
N THR A 108 -8.42 25.75 9.58
CA THR A 108 -7.84 26.08 10.89
C THR A 108 -8.09 25.04 11.98
N LEU A 109 -9.23 24.33 11.96
CA LEU A 109 -9.65 23.48 13.08
C LEU A 109 -9.49 21.97 12.87
N ALA A 110 -9.44 21.48 11.63
CA ALA A 110 -9.51 20.04 11.36
C ALA A 110 -8.36 19.54 10.46
N TYR A 111 -8.27 20.04 9.24
CA TYR A 111 -7.48 19.41 8.17
C TYR A 111 -6.31 20.23 7.67
N GLY A 112 -6.20 21.50 8.06
CA GLY A 112 -5.06 22.30 7.61
C GLY A 112 -3.76 21.91 8.28
N LEU A 113 -2.69 22.28 7.59
CA LEU A 113 -1.32 22.04 7.98
C LEU A 113 -0.65 23.36 8.33
N TYR A 114 0.21 23.32 9.33
CA TYR A 114 1.29 24.29 9.42
C TYR A 114 2.52 23.66 8.76
N THR A 115 3.26 24.46 7.98
CA THR A 115 4.52 24.04 7.37
C THR A 115 5.55 25.14 7.47
N ASN A 116 6.80 24.79 7.73
CA ASN A 116 7.93 25.69 7.71
C ASN A 116 9.10 25.06 6.96
N LYS A 117 9.89 25.89 6.27
CA LYS A 117 11.08 25.41 5.56
C LYS A 117 12.12 24.93 6.58
N MET A 118 12.73 23.78 6.30
CA MET A 118 13.86 23.28 7.07
C MET A 118 15.16 23.92 6.56
N ASN A 119 16.04 24.30 7.48
CA ASN A 119 17.35 24.87 7.17
C ASN A 119 18.41 23.78 7.13
N GLY A 120 19.43 23.95 6.29
CA GLY A 120 20.60 23.05 6.24
C GLY A 120 20.43 21.81 5.35
N GLU A 121 19.33 21.71 4.61
CA GLU A 121 19.09 20.63 3.66
C GLU A 121 19.50 21.07 2.24
N ILE A 122 20.14 20.17 1.48
CA ILE A 122 20.59 20.44 0.11
C ILE A 122 19.37 20.70 -0.79
N GLU A 123 18.32 19.89 -0.62
CA GLU A 123 17.04 20.04 -1.31
C GLU A 123 15.99 20.67 -0.38
N PRO A 124 15.10 21.55 -0.90
CA PRO A 124 14.04 22.12 -0.09
C PRO A 124 13.16 21.06 0.57
N SER A 125 13.13 21.08 1.89
CA SER A 125 12.22 20.27 2.70
C SER A 125 11.46 21.15 3.69
N TYR A 126 10.29 20.67 4.09
CA TYR A 126 9.35 21.41 4.91
C TYR A 126 8.89 20.53 6.07
N GLU A 127 9.18 20.96 7.29
CA GLU A 127 8.63 20.35 8.49
C GLU A 127 7.22 20.90 8.70
N GLY A 128 6.27 20.05 9.05
CA GLY A 128 4.90 20.47 9.33
C GLY A 128 4.23 19.64 10.41
N TYR A 129 3.03 20.07 10.79
CA TYR A 129 2.13 19.32 11.66
C TYR A 129 0.68 19.64 11.30
N PHE A 130 -0.24 18.72 11.63
CA PHE A 130 -1.67 18.97 11.51
C PHE A 130 -2.10 19.98 12.57
N LEU A 131 -2.84 21.03 12.18
CA LEU A 131 -3.29 22.06 13.14
C LEU A 131 -4.15 21.46 14.26
N ALA A 132 -4.93 20.41 13.94
CA ALA A 132 -5.74 19.65 14.88
C ALA A 132 -4.94 18.65 15.75
N TYR A 133 -3.68 18.33 15.38
CA TYR A 133 -2.86 17.35 16.09
C TYR A 133 -1.37 17.70 16.05
N ARG A 134 -0.99 18.69 16.86
CA ARG A 134 0.36 19.29 16.85
C ARG A 134 1.45 18.40 17.46
N LYS A 135 1.08 17.30 18.13
CA LYS A 135 2.00 16.40 18.85
C LYS A 135 2.97 15.67 17.92
N ARG A 136 2.57 15.40 16.67
CA ARG A 136 3.40 14.69 15.68
C ARG A 136 3.71 15.61 14.51
N LYS A 137 5.00 15.72 14.21
CA LYS A 137 5.50 16.44 13.06
C LYS A 137 5.77 15.49 11.89
N PHE A 138 5.79 16.03 10.68
CA PHE A 138 6.10 15.33 9.45
C PHE A 138 7.01 16.19 8.56
N VAL A 139 7.64 15.57 7.57
CA VAL A 139 8.49 16.26 6.61
C VAL A 139 7.97 16.03 5.20
N VAL A 140 7.82 17.11 4.42
CA VAL A 140 7.52 17.05 2.99
C VAL A 140 8.78 17.40 2.22
N LYS A 141 9.15 16.55 1.26
CA LYS A 141 10.31 16.75 0.39
C LYS A 141 10.14 16.01 -0.93
N LEU A 142 11.02 16.30 -1.89
CA LEU A 142 11.24 15.42 -3.04
C LEU A 142 12.21 14.30 -2.64
N ASN A 143 11.94 13.08 -3.07
CA ASN A 143 12.90 11.98 -2.96
C ASN A 143 14.01 12.13 -4.02
N PRO A 144 15.06 11.27 -4.03
CA PRO A 144 16.13 11.35 -5.02
C PRO A 144 15.67 11.20 -6.48
N GLN A 145 14.47 10.66 -6.72
CA GLN A 145 13.86 10.53 -8.05
C GLN A 145 12.98 11.75 -8.43
N GLY A 146 12.93 12.79 -7.59
CA GLY A 146 12.10 13.97 -7.81
C GLY A 146 10.62 13.75 -7.51
N VAL A 147 10.25 12.62 -6.88
CA VAL A 147 8.87 12.32 -6.50
C VAL A 147 8.58 12.92 -5.12
N PRO A 148 7.49 13.69 -4.96
CA PRO A 148 7.14 14.23 -3.66
C PRO A 148 6.72 13.13 -2.68
N ILE A 149 7.22 13.22 -1.45
CA ILE A 149 6.91 12.30 -0.35
C ILE A 149 6.64 13.06 0.95
N ALA A 150 5.77 12.50 1.78
CA ALA A 150 5.60 12.91 3.17
C ALA A 150 6.16 11.84 4.10
N LEU A 151 7.17 12.19 4.88
CA LEU A 151 7.74 11.35 5.92
C LEU A 151 7.04 11.63 7.25
N PHE A 152 6.45 10.61 7.85
CA PHE A 152 5.69 10.70 9.08
C PHE A 152 6.20 9.66 10.10
N PRO A 153 6.24 9.96 11.41
CA PRO A 153 6.60 8.99 12.42
C PRO A 153 5.51 7.90 12.54
N ILE A 154 5.83 6.71 12.04
CA ILE A 154 5.04 5.48 12.16
C ILE A 154 5.89 4.46 12.94
N ASN A 155 5.42 4.04 14.11
CA ASN A 155 6.16 3.21 15.06
C ASN A 155 7.54 3.79 15.42
N GLY A 156 7.60 5.11 15.62
CA GLY A 156 8.82 5.82 16.03
C GLY A 156 9.87 6.02 14.93
N LYS A 157 9.61 5.58 13.69
CA LYS A 157 10.51 5.78 12.54
C LYS A 157 9.85 6.66 11.49
N LEU A 158 10.64 7.46 10.77
CA LEU A 158 10.14 8.25 9.64
C LEU A 158 9.85 7.33 8.45
N GLN A 159 8.57 7.19 8.12
CA GLN A 159 8.07 6.34 7.05
C GLN A 159 7.34 7.17 6.01
N VAL A 160 7.29 6.71 4.75
CA VAL A 160 6.51 7.38 3.71
C VAL A 160 5.04 7.15 3.99
N LEU A 161 4.34 8.18 4.49
CA LEU A 161 2.91 8.12 4.77
C LEU A 161 2.14 7.99 3.45
N LYS A 162 1.10 7.15 3.44
CA LYS A 162 0.23 6.94 2.27
C LYS A 162 -1.23 7.22 2.58
N ARG A 163 -1.71 6.73 3.72
CA ARG A 163 -3.11 6.86 4.13
C ARG A 163 -3.20 7.04 5.64
N ILE A 164 -4.12 7.90 6.06
CA ILE A 164 -4.59 7.98 7.42
C ILE A 164 -6.06 7.58 7.43
N PHE A 165 -6.44 6.70 8.34
CA PHE A 165 -7.84 6.44 8.65
C PHE A 165 -8.15 6.98 10.04
N VAL A 166 -9.23 7.75 10.16
CA VAL A 166 -9.69 8.33 11.43
C VAL A 166 -11.05 7.76 11.80
N SER A 167 -11.10 7.01 12.89
CA SER A 167 -12.38 6.60 13.47
C SER A 167 -12.91 7.71 14.35
N VAL A 168 -14.08 8.23 14.00
CA VAL A 168 -14.75 9.35 14.67
C VAL A 168 -16.04 8.85 15.32
N ASP A 169 -16.31 9.32 16.53
CA ASP A 169 -17.61 9.26 17.19
C ASP A 169 -18.27 10.65 17.08
N GLU A 170 -19.36 10.72 16.30
CA GLU A 170 -20.19 11.92 16.09
C GLU A 170 -21.53 11.83 16.84
N SER A 171 -21.69 10.89 17.78
CA SER A 171 -22.94 10.75 18.57
C SER A 171 -23.17 11.90 19.55
N LYS A 172 -22.12 12.64 19.88
CA LYS A 172 -22.13 13.79 20.81
C LYS A 172 -22.10 15.10 20.03
N PHE A 173 -22.48 16.20 20.70
CA PHE A 173 -22.41 17.55 20.13
C PHE A 173 -21.00 17.93 19.65
N MET A 174 -19.95 17.45 20.32
CA MET A 174 -18.56 17.60 19.90
C MET A 174 -18.04 16.26 19.39
N PRO A 175 -17.64 16.16 18.11
CA PRO A 175 -17.01 14.97 17.56
C PRO A 175 -15.74 14.60 18.33
N SER A 176 -15.52 13.31 18.53
CA SER A 176 -14.29 12.80 19.16
C SER A 176 -13.66 11.71 18.32
N VAL A 177 -12.33 11.55 18.45
CA VAL A 177 -11.59 10.53 17.71
C VAL A 177 -11.42 9.29 18.60
N ASN A 178 -11.93 8.15 18.13
CA ASN A 178 -11.78 6.87 18.81
C ASN A 178 -10.35 6.33 18.66
N TYR A 179 -9.85 6.33 17.43
CA TYR A 179 -8.50 5.93 17.07
C TYR A 179 -8.10 6.49 15.70
N ILE A 180 -6.80 6.50 15.44
CA ILE A 180 -6.18 6.84 14.16
C ILE A 180 -5.34 5.65 13.71
N GLU A 181 -5.42 5.34 12.41
CA GLU A 181 -4.55 4.37 11.75
C GLU A 181 -3.68 5.08 10.71
N LEU A 182 -2.41 4.74 10.70
CA LEU A 182 -1.40 5.22 9.77
C LEU A 182 -0.95 4.05 8.91
N PHE A 183 -1.05 4.23 7.60
CA PHE A 183 -0.55 3.29 6.61
C PHE A 183 0.54 3.99 5.81
N GLY A 184 1.70 3.35 5.71
CA GLY A 184 2.84 3.90 4.99
C GLY A 184 3.71 2.82 4.37
N LYS A 185 4.85 3.26 3.84
CA LYS A 185 5.91 2.38 3.33
C LYS A 185 7.24 2.76 3.94
N ASP A 186 8.05 1.74 4.19
CA ASP A 186 9.44 1.93 4.58
C ASP A 186 10.25 2.54 3.41
N PRO A 187 10.93 3.69 3.60
CA PRO A 187 11.56 4.40 2.49
C PRO A 187 12.77 3.66 1.92
N VAL A 188 13.33 2.69 2.65
CA VAL A 188 14.50 1.91 2.21
C VAL A 188 14.06 0.61 1.56
N SER A 189 13.20 -0.16 2.23
CA SER A 189 12.78 -1.49 1.78
C SER A 189 11.49 -1.52 0.96
N GLY A 190 10.70 -0.44 0.97
CA GLY A 190 9.41 -0.35 0.28
C GLY A 190 8.28 -1.17 0.92
N LYS A 191 8.55 -1.88 2.02
CA LYS A 191 7.59 -2.72 2.75
C LYS A 191 6.49 -1.87 3.38
N ASP A 192 5.28 -2.40 3.42
CA ASP A 192 4.17 -1.74 4.09
C ASP A 192 4.40 -1.68 5.60
N VAL A 193 4.05 -0.54 6.18
CA VAL A 193 4.13 -0.28 7.63
C VAL A 193 2.81 0.28 8.12
N TYR A 194 2.47 -0.06 9.36
CA TYR A 194 1.19 0.25 9.96
C TYR A 194 1.34 0.64 11.43
N GLU A 195 0.57 1.62 11.87
CA GLU A 195 0.41 1.98 13.28
C GLU A 195 -1.04 2.36 13.56
N ARG A 196 -1.59 1.92 14.70
CA ARG A 196 -2.85 2.43 15.24
C ARG A 196 -2.64 2.99 16.64
N PHE A 197 -3.21 4.16 16.91
CA PHE A 197 -3.11 4.80 18.23
C PHE A 197 -4.37 5.63 18.54
N LYS A 198 -4.53 5.98 19.82
CA LYS A 198 -5.56 6.94 20.28
C LYS A 198 -4.91 8.31 20.53
N PRO A 199 -5.37 9.40 19.88
CA PRO A 199 -4.70 10.71 19.91
C PRO A 199 -4.80 11.47 21.24
#